data_AF-A0A960PSC6-F1
#
_entry.id   AF-A0A960PSC6-F1
#
_cell.length_a   1.000
_cell.length_b   1.000
_cell.length_c   1.000
_cell.angle_alpha   90.00
_cell.angle_beta   90.00
_cell.angle_gamma   90.00
#
_symmetry.space_group_name_H-M   'P 1'
#
loop_
_entity.id
_entity.type
_entity.pdbx_description
1 polymer ?
#
loop_
_entity_poly.entity_id
_entity_poly.type
_entity_poly.pdbx_seq_one_letter_code
_entity_poly.pdbx_strand_id
1 'polypeptide(L)'
;MKATAHPGTDPPPTALRNDLLVLVGAALVVQLVFPYRHDWPAHLVGGGSAMLVIAAVAPRRLKLVTPAAAFAALVALSWVTEEGVFGPFDLVDISFTLAGALLTSRATERIGQSNRQTRTAAAVWGAALIVAALAFRYGTSIGPT
;
A
#
# COMPACT_ATOMS: atom_id res chain seq x y z
N MET A 1 33.13 29.88 -4.72
CA MET A 1 32.36 29.41 -3.53
C MET A 1 31.35 28.38 -4.02
N LYS A 2 31.47 27.13 -3.55
CA LYS A 2 30.63 26.00 -4.00
C LYS A 2 29.44 25.91 -3.04
N ALA A 3 28.22 26.12 -3.52
CA ALA A 3 27.02 25.98 -2.71
C ALA A 3 26.89 24.51 -2.26
N THR A 4 27.05 24.27 -0.97
CA THR A 4 26.78 22.98 -0.33
C THR A 4 25.27 22.85 -0.17
N ALA A 5 24.66 22.00 -0.98
CA ALA A 5 23.28 21.59 -0.76
C ALA A 5 23.18 20.94 0.63
N HIS A 6 22.33 21.50 1.50
CA HIS A 6 21.98 20.89 2.78
C HIS A 6 21.20 19.59 2.51
N PRO A 7 21.67 18.41 2.99
CA PRO A 7 20.90 17.19 2.91
C PRO A 7 19.88 17.18 4.05
N GLY A 8 18.77 17.89 3.86
CA GLY A 8 17.73 18.06 4.89
C GLY A 8 16.32 18.24 4.34
N THR A 9 16.09 18.11 3.04
CA THR A 9 14.75 18.13 2.48
C THR A 9 14.19 16.71 2.52
N ASP A 10 13.63 16.33 3.67
CA ASP A 10 12.66 15.25 3.70
C ASP A 10 11.65 15.46 2.56
N PRO A 11 11.26 14.42 1.80
CA PRO A 11 10.21 14.59 0.81
C PRO A 11 8.98 15.16 1.54
N PRO A 12 8.35 16.23 1.03
CA PRO A 12 7.26 16.87 1.73
C PRO A 12 6.13 15.88 1.99
N PRO A 13 5.33 16.05 3.06
CA PRO A 13 4.12 15.26 3.33
C PRO A 13 3.14 15.19 2.16
N THR A 14 3.31 16.05 1.14
CA THR A 14 2.57 16.04 -0.11
C THR A 14 2.86 14.81 -0.99
N ALA A 15 4.05 14.22 -0.96
CA ALA A 15 4.37 13.05 -1.80
C ALA A 15 3.59 11.80 -1.35
N LEU A 16 3.68 11.47 -0.05
CA LEU A 16 2.87 10.39 0.55
C LEU A 16 1.38 10.64 0.32
N ARG A 17 0.93 11.88 0.54
CA ARG A 17 -0.46 12.27 0.28
C ARG A 17 -0.88 11.99 -1.18
N ASN A 18 -0.05 12.36 -2.16
CA ASN A 18 -0.36 12.13 -3.57
C ASN A 18 -0.45 10.64 -3.89
N ASP A 19 0.48 9.82 -3.37
CA ASP A 19 0.46 8.37 -3.59
C ASP A 19 -0.77 7.72 -2.94
N LEU A 20 -1.18 8.19 -1.75
CA LEU A 20 -2.43 7.77 -1.11
C LEU A 20 -3.67 8.20 -1.91
N LEU A 21 -3.68 9.40 -2.47
CA LEU A 21 -4.76 9.87 -3.35
C LEU A 21 -4.85 9.04 -4.63
N VAL A 22 -3.71 8.64 -5.20
CA VAL A 22 -3.66 7.73 -6.36
C VAL A 22 -4.24 6.35 -5.98
N LEU A 23 -3.87 5.81 -4.81
CA LEU A 23 -4.38 4.53 -4.34
C LEU A 23 -5.91 4.56 -4.15
N VAL A 24 -6.41 5.57 -3.45
CA VAL A 24 -7.85 5.76 -3.23
C VAL A 24 -8.58 6.03 -4.54
N GLY A 25 -8.02 6.86 -5.42
CA GLY A 25 -8.58 7.13 -6.74
C GLY A 25 -8.68 5.87 -7.61
N ALA A 26 -7.64 5.03 -7.60
CA ALA A 26 -7.67 3.74 -8.29
C ALA A 26 -8.74 2.80 -7.72
N ALA A 27 -8.89 2.75 -6.39
CA ALA A 27 -9.94 1.96 -5.75
C ALA A 27 -11.35 2.42 -6.15
N LEU A 28 -11.58 3.74 -6.25
CA LEU A 28 -12.83 4.30 -6.75
C LEU A 28 -13.09 3.92 -8.21
N VAL A 29 -12.06 3.99 -9.07
CA VAL A 29 -12.19 3.55 -10.47
C VAL A 29 -12.54 2.07 -10.54
N VAL A 30 -11.90 1.21 -9.74
CA VAL A 30 -12.24 -0.23 -9.66
C VAL A 30 -13.71 -0.41 -9.26
N GLN A 31 -14.20 0.32 -8.25
CA GLN A 31 -15.60 0.24 -7.82
C GLN A 31 -16.59 0.68 -8.91
N LEU A 32 -16.22 1.70 -9.70
CA LEU A 32 -17.06 2.19 -10.80
C LEU A 32 -17.09 1.22 -11.99
N VAL A 33 -15.95 0.60 -12.32
CA VAL A 33 -15.83 -0.35 -13.44
C VAL A 33 -16.44 -1.70 -13.10
N PHE A 34 -16.33 -2.13 -11.84
CA PHE A 34 -16.80 -3.44 -11.37
C PHE A 34 -17.83 -3.27 -10.25
N PRO A 35 -19.01 -2.70 -10.55
CA PRO A 35 -19.99 -2.32 -9.52
C PRO A 35 -20.56 -3.52 -8.75
N TYR A 36 -20.50 -4.74 -9.31
CA TYR A 36 -21.04 -5.95 -8.69
C TYR A 36 -20.04 -6.70 -7.78
N ARG A 37 -18.78 -6.27 -7.74
CA ARG A 37 -17.73 -6.86 -6.88
C ARG A 37 -17.21 -5.78 -5.93
N HIS A 38 -17.97 -5.56 -4.87
CA HIS A 38 -17.73 -4.50 -3.87
C HIS A 38 -16.47 -4.73 -3.03
N ASP A 39 -15.91 -5.93 -3.03
CA ASP A 39 -14.73 -6.28 -2.26
C ASP A 39 -13.43 -5.86 -2.94
N TRP A 40 -13.31 -5.90 -4.28
CA TRP A 40 -12.08 -5.60 -5.05
C TRP A 40 -11.37 -4.28 -4.70
N PRO A 41 -12.08 -3.15 -4.48
CA PRO A 41 -11.45 -1.92 -4.01
C PRO A 41 -10.72 -2.09 -2.66
N ALA A 42 -11.24 -2.93 -1.76
CA ALA A 42 -10.63 -3.21 -0.47
C ALA A 42 -9.29 -3.93 -0.61
N HIS A 43 -9.20 -4.92 -1.51
CA HIS A 43 -7.95 -5.65 -1.80
C HIS A 43 -6.88 -4.73 -2.35
N LEU A 44 -7.26 -3.86 -3.31
CA LEU A 44 -6.34 -2.87 -3.87
C LEU A 44 -5.82 -1.90 -2.80
N VAL A 45 -6.70 -1.34 -1.97
CA VAL A 45 -6.28 -0.47 -0.86
C VAL A 45 -5.45 -1.24 0.16
N GLY A 46 -5.82 -2.47 0.46
CA GLY A 46 -5.15 -3.37 1.39
C GLY A 46 -3.70 -3.64 1.00
N GLY A 47 -3.46 -4.09 -0.23
CA GLY A 47 -2.11 -4.36 -0.73
C GLY A 47 -1.22 -3.12 -0.76
N GLY A 48 -1.76 -1.97 -1.20
CA GLY A 48 -1.02 -0.72 -1.18
C GLY A 48 -0.65 -0.27 0.24
N SER A 49 -1.61 -0.36 1.16
CA SER A 49 -1.43 0.07 2.55
C SER A 49 -0.49 -0.85 3.34
N ALA A 50 -0.55 -2.17 3.09
CA ALA A 50 0.39 -3.14 3.66
C ALA A 50 1.83 -2.83 3.26
N MET A 51 2.06 -2.47 1.98
CA MET A 51 3.38 -2.11 1.48
C MET A 51 3.94 -0.84 2.14
N LEU A 52 3.08 0.14 2.46
CA LEU A 52 3.46 1.35 3.21
C LEU A 52 3.82 1.03 4.66
N VAL A 53 3.03 0.18 5.34
CA VAL A 53 3.31 -0.26 6.72
C VAL A 53 4.65 -0.99 6.78
N ILE A 54 4.88 -1.92 5.86
CA ILE A 54 6.15 -2.67 5.79
C ILE A 54 7.32 -1.74 5.55
N ALA A 55 7.20 -0.79 4.62
CA ALA A 55 8.24 0.21 4.39
C ALA A 55 8.59 1.01 5.67
N ALA A 56 7.57 1.33 6.45
CA ALA A 56 7.70 2.11 7.68
C ALA A 56 8.37 1.33 8.81
N VAL A 57 8.25 0.00 8.87
CA VAL A 57 8.84 -0.83 9.92
C VAL A 57 10.11 -1.56 9.48
N ALA A 58 10.32 -1.74 8.17
CA ALA A 58 11.45 -2.50 7.63
C ALA A 58 12.81 -1.88 8.03
N PRO A 59 13.82 -2.72 8.29
CA PRO A 59 15.19 -2.27 8.47
C PRO A 59 15.69 -1.45 7.28
N ARG A 60 16.34 -0.29 7.54
CA ARG A 60 16.89 0.59 6.48
C ARG A 60 17.88 -0.08 5.52
N ARG A 61 18.44 -1.22 5.92
CA ARG A 61 19.48 -1.96 5.18
C ARG A 61 18.91 -3.07 4.29
N LEU A 62 17.59 -3.28 4.27
CA LEU A 62 16.97 -4.27 3.39
C LEU A 62 17.05 -3.76 1.95
N LYS A 63 18.08 -4.23 1.23
CA LYS A 63 18.24 -4.02 -0.21
C LYS A 63 17.85 -5.31 -0.94
N LEU A 64 16.81 -5.22 -1.75
CA LEU A 64 16.52 -6.24 -2.74
C LEU A 64 17.57 -6.10 -3.86
N VAL A 65 18.29 -7.19 -4.12
CA VAL A 65 19.49 -7.16 -4.96
C VAL A 65 19.14 -7.13 -6.46
N THR A 66 17.93 -7.59 -6.83
CA THR A 66 17.48 -7.64 -8.23
C THR A 66 16.00 -7.22 -8.35
N PRO A 67 15.59 -6.70 -9.53
CA PRO A 67 14.18 -6.43 -9.83
C PRO A 67 13.29 -7.67 -9.69
N ALA A 68 13.80 -8.85 -10.07
CA ALA A 68 13.09 -10.11 -9.93
C ALA A 68 12.83 -10.48 -8.47
N ALA A 69 13.82 -10.28 -7.58
CA ALA A 69 13.64 -10.49 -6.15
C ALA A 69 12.64 -9.49 -5.54
N ALA A 70 12.65 -8.24 -6.02
CA ALA A 70 11.68 -7.24 -5.59
C ALA A 70 10.26 -7.59 -6.03
N PHE A 71 10.09 -8.07 -7.26
CA PHE A 71 8.80 -8.55 -7.75
C PHE A 71 8.33 -9.79 -6.99
N ALA A 72 9.20 -10.77 -6.75
CA ALA A 72 8.86 -11.96 -5.96
C ALA A 72 8.45 -11.60 -4.53
N ALA A 73 9.12 -10.62 -3.91
CA ALA A 73 8.74 -10.11 -2.60
C ALA A 73 7.36 -9.42 -2.61
N LEU A 74 7.03 -8.68 -3.66
CA LEU A 74 5.71 -8.09 -3.84
C LEU A 74 4.62 -9.15 -4.00
N VAL A 75 4.87 -10.19 -4.79
CA VAL A 75 3.94 -11.32 -4.95
C VAL A 75 3.74 -12.05 -3.63
N ALA A 76 4.83 -12.40 -2.93
CA ALA A 76 4.77 -13.05 -1.64
C ALA A 76 4.04 -12.19 -0.60
N LEU A 77 4.27 -10.87 -0.60
CA LEU A 77 3.55 -9.95 0.27
C LEU A 77 2.06 -9.91 -0.06
N SER A 78 1.72 -9.82 -1.34
CA SER A 78 0.32 -9.76 -1.78
C SER A 78 -0.42 -11.04 -1.38
N TRP A 79 0.25 -12.19 -1.55
CA TRP A 79 -0.23 -13.48 -1.07
C TRP A 79 -0.49 -13.47 0.44
N VAL A 80 0.51 -13.10 1.25
CA VAL A 80 0.39 -13.09 2.71
C VAL A 80 -0.65 -12.08 3.20
N THR A 81 -0.77 -10.93 2.53
CA THR A 81 -1.77 -9.92 2.86
C THR A 81 -3.18 -10.45 2.57
N GLU A 82 -3.37 -11.12 1.43
CA GLU A 82 -4.66 -11.69 1.08
C GLU A 82 -5.09 -12.78 2.09
N GLU A 83 -4.26 -13.80 2.25
CA GLU A 83 -4.51 -14.93 3.16
C GLU A 83 -4.64 -14.50 4.63
N GLY A 84 -3.79 -13.57 5.06
CA GLY A 84 -3.67 -13.19 6.46
C GLY A 84 -4.66 -12.11 6.91
N VAL A 85 -5.08 -11.23 6.01
CA VAL A 85 -5.90 -10.05 6.34
C VAL A 85 -7.30 -10.15 5.77
N PHE A 86 -7.43 -10.65 4.54
CA PHE A 86 -8.62 -10.46 3.73
C PHE A 86 -9.48 -11.72 3.62
N GLY A 87 -8.91 -12.92 3.58
CA GLY A 87 -9.67 -14.17 3.62
C GLY A 87 -9.21 -15.17 2.58
N PRO A 88 -10.03 -16.19 2.24
CA PRO A 88 -9.55 -17.35 1.51
C PRO A 88 -9.04 -16.98 0.11
N PHE A 89 -8.04 -17.73 -0.33
CA PHE A 89 -7.38 -17.62 -1.62
C PHE A 89 -8.32 -17.36 -2.81
N ASP A 90 -8.15 -16.22 -3.48
CA ASP A 90 -8.66 -15.95 -4.83
C ASP A 90 -7.57 -15.26 -5.65
N LEU A 91 -7.25 -15.80 -6.84
CA LEU A 91 -6.22 -15.26 -7.73
C LEU A 91 -6.55 -13.84 -8.22
N VAL A 92 -7.82 -13.51 -8.40
CA VAL A 92 -8.27 -12.18 -8.80
C VAL A 92 -8.03 -11.20 -7.66
N ASP A 93 -8.36 -11.60 -6.43
CA ASP A 93 -8.15 -10.77 -5.24
C ASP A 93 -6.67 -10.48 -5.00
N ILE A 94 -5.81 -11.50 -5.16
CA ILE A 94 -4.34 -11.33 -5.13
C ILE A 94 -3.86 -10.38 -6.22
N SER A 95 -4.48 -10.41 -7.40
CA SER A 95 -4.12 -9.51 -8.51
C SER A 95 -4.41 -8.04 -8.15
N PHE A 96 -5.54 -7.77 -7.51
CA PHE A 96 -5.87 -6.42 -7.01
C PHE A 96 -4.97 -6.00 -5.85
N THR A 97 -4.70 -6.91 -4.90
CA THR A 97 -3.74 -6.69 -3.81
C THR A 97 -2.35 -6.37 -4.35
N LEU A 98 -1.87 -7.10 -5.36
CA LEU A 98 -0.59 -6.85 -6.03
C LEU A 98 -0.61 -5.51 -6.79
N ALA A 99 -1.71 -5.17 -7.47
CA ALA A 99 -1.85 -3.88 -8.15
C ALA A 99 -1.73 -2.72 -7.15
N GLY A 100 -2.37 -2.82 -5.98
CA GLY A 100 -2.22 -1.86 -4.89
C GLY A 100 -0.79 -1.72 -4.40
N ALA A 101 -0.10 -2.84 -4.18
CA ALA A 101 1.31 -2.85 -3.76
C ALA A 101 2.22 -2.20 -4.82
N LEU A 102 1.95 -2.42 -6.11
CA LEU A 102 2.68 -1.79 -7.21
C LEU A 102 2.45 -0.27 -7.29
N LEU A 103 1.22 0.19 -7.11
CA LEU A 103 0.89 1.63 -7.11
C LEU A 103 1.64 2.40 -6.02
N THR A 104 1.88 1.77 -4.87
CA THR A 104 2.57 2.39 -3.73
C THR A 104 4.08 2.11 -3.68
N SER A 105 4.61 1.28 -4.60
CA SER A 105 6.02 0.85 -4.58
C SER A 105 7.04 2.00 -4.52
N ARG A 106 6.80 3.07 -5.29
CA ARG A 106 7.65 4.28 -5.29
C ARG A 106 7.58 5.03 -3.96
N ALA A 107 6.40 5.11 -3.34
CA ALA A 107 6.21 5.72 -2.03
C ALA A 107 6.97 4.92 -0.96
N THR A 108 6.85 3.59 -1.02
CA THR A 108 7.51 2.64 -0.12
C THR A 108 9.03 2.79 -0.14
N GLU A 109 9.66 2.89 -1.32
CA GLU A 109 11.10 3.10 -1.41
C GLU A 109 11.55 4.37 -0.67
N ARG A 110 10.81 5.48 -0.86
CA ARG A 110 11.09 6.76 -0.19
C ARG A 110 10.90 6.65 1.33
N ILE A 111 9.82 6.00 1.78
CA ILE A 111 9.52 5.82 3.20
C ILE A 111 10.63 5.02 3.90
N GLY A 112 11.11 3.94 3.27
CA GLY A 112 12.16 3.09 3.83
C GLY A 112 13.44 3.87 4.18
N GLN A 113 13.73 4.94 3.43
CA GLN A 113 14.91 5.80 3.59
C GLN A 113 14.64 7.07 4.42
N SER A 114 13.38 7.33 4.78
CA SER A 114 12.97 8.56 5.45
C SER A 114 13.30 8.60 6.96
N ASN A 115 13.09 9.76 7.57
CA ASN A 115 13.21 9.99 9.01
C ASN A 115 12.12 9.22 9.82
N ARG A 116 12.22 9.25 11.17
CA ARG A 116 11.28 8.55 12.06
C ARG A 116 9.84 9.07 11.93
N GLN A 117 9.66 10.38 11.83
CA GLN A 117 8.34 11.02 11.76
C GLN A 117 7.55 10.60 10.52
N THR A 118 8.17 10.63 9.34
CA THR A 118 7.55 10.21 8.07
C THR A 118 7.20 8.73 8.09
N ARG A 119 8.08 7.89 8.64
CA ARG A 119 7.81 6.45 8.81
C ARG A 119 6.65 6.19 9.75
N THR A 120 6.60 6.87 10.90
CA THR A 120 5.47 6.75 11.83
C THR A 120 4.16 7.20 11.18
N ALA A 121 4.16 8.32 10.46
CA ALA A 121 2.97 8.77 9.73
C ALA A 121 2.52 7.73 8.69
N ALA A 122 3.44 7.20 7.88
CA ALA A 122 3.12 6.17 6.89
C ALA A 122 2.54 4.89 7.52
N ALA A 123 3.10 4.45 8.66
CA ALA A 123 2.56 3.31 9.40
C ALA A 123 1.13 3.56 9.90
N VAL A 124 0.88 4.74 10.47
CA VAL A 124 -0.45 5.12 10.98
C VAL A 124 -1.47 5.22 9.85
N TRP A 125 -1.14 5.92 8.76
CA TRP A 125 -2.02 6.04 7.59
C TRP A 125 -2.28 4.68 6.92
N GLY A 126 -1.23 3.87 6.74
CA GLY A 126 -1.37 2.53 6.17
C GLY A 126 -2.23 1.62 7.05
N ALA A 127 -2.02 1.61 8.36
CA ALA A 127 -2.87 0.84 9.28
C ALA A 127 -4.32 1.31 9.26
N ALA A 128 -4.56 2.62 9.26
CA ALA A 128 -5.92 3.18 9.18
C ALA A 128 -6.63 2.79 7.87
N LEU A 129 -5.91 2.78 6.75
CA LEU A 129 -6.46 2.35 5.46
C LEU A 129 -6.74 0.85 5.39
N ILE A 130 -5.90 0.01 6.01
CA ILE A 130 -6.19 -1.43 6.16
C ILE A 130 -7.49 -1.62 6.96
N VAL A 131 -7.63 -0.93 8.09
CA VAL A 131 -8.87 -0.99 8.90
C VAL A 131 -10.08 -0.51 8.10
N ALA A 132 -9.94 0.58 7.34
CA ALA A 132 -11.01 1.08 6.48
C ALA A 132 -11.37 0.10 5.36
N ALA A 133 -10.38 -0.55 4.74
CA ALA A 133 -10.59 -1.57 3.71
C ALA A 133 -11.31 -2.80 4.28
N LEU A 134 -10.91 -3.25 5.47
CA LEU A 134 -11.59 -4.33 6.20
C LEU A 134 -13.03 -3.96 6.55
N ALA A 135 -13.25 -2.76 7.10
CA ALA A 135 -14.58 -2.26 7.43
C ALA A 135 -15.46 -2.12 6.17
N PHE A 136 -14.88 -1.73 5.03
CA PHE A 136 -15.59 -1.68 3.77
C PHE A 136 -15.98 -3.08 3.28
N ARG A 137 -15.03 -4.02 3.21
CA ARG A 137 -15.29 -5.42 2.80
C ARG A 137 -16.34 -6.09 3.68
N TYR A 138 -16.14 -6.07 4.99
CA TYR A 138 -17.00 -6.79 5.93
C TYR A 138 -18.25 -6.02 6.34
N GLY A 139 -18.19 -4.68 6.35
CA GLY A 139 -19.34 -3.84 6.67
C GLY A 139 -20.37 -3.77 5.54
N THR A 140 -19.92 -3.83 4.27
CA THR A 140 -20.86 -3.90 3.13
C THR A 140 -21.46 -5.29 2.94
N SER A 141 -20.80 -6.36 3.41
CA SER A 141 -21.38 -7.71 3.43
C SER A 141 -22.53 -7.92 4.43
N ILE A 142 -22.90 -6.90 5.23
CA ILE A 142 -24.00 -6.95 6.22
C ILE A 142 -25.27 -6.22 5.69
N GLY A 143 -25.29 -5.77 4.43
CA GLY A 143 -26.50 -5.23 3.78
C GLY A 143 -27.48 -6.33 3.34
N PRO A 144 -28.81 -6.09 3.36
CA PRO A 144 -29.80 -7.14 3.08
C PRO A 144 -29.67 -7.67 1.65
N THR A 145 -29.53 -8.99 1.54
CA THR A 145 -29.70 -9.78 0.30
C THR A 145 -31.13 -9.69 -0.22
#